data_AF-A0A3D3W291-F1
#
_entry.id   AF-A0A3D3W291-F1
#
_cell.length_a   1.000
_cell.length_b   1.000
_cell.length_c   1.000
_cell.angle_alpha   90.00
_cell.angle_beta   90.00
_cell.angle_gamma   90.00
#
_symmetry.space_group_name_H-M   'P 1'
#
loop_
_entity.id
_entity.type
_entity.pdbx_description
1 polymer ?
#
loop_
_entity_poly.entity_id
_entity_poly.type
_entity_poly.pdbx_seq_one_letter_code
_entity_poly.pdbx_strand_id
1 'polypeptide(L)'
;MLRFRTVAWIVGMWAIFLPPLTKDVGDLRAADELLTDVRIQTTDGERQIAGRVVAEGAAGELLVEDSIGRMRQLVKSELLSRDDRRGEWAPADSAELARQLTAEAGAEFGVHETEHYLVCSNCGTGYHQFIGKLLETVYSQYFSFWEKLQVSVKAPERRLPVLLFQSDSEFQAFAARIHPETDFAGVPGFYSVRDNLVLVVDLTRDRTLRDVASVRKKLADQPLQVATIVHEAVH
;
A
#
# COMPACT_ATOMS: atom_id res chain seq x y z
N MET A 1 7.55 44.58 -4.61
CA MET A 1 6.68 44.19 -5.74
C MET A 1 6.79 42.68 -5.89
N LEU A 2 5.75 41.97 -5.47
CA LEU A 2 5.62 40.50 -5.49
C LEU A 2 5.68 39.96 -6.94
N ARG A 3 6.45 38.89 -7.18
CA ARG A 3 6.13 37.92 -8.24
C ARG A 3 6.45 36.51 -7.74
N PHE A 4 5.39 35.81 -7.34
CA PHE A 4 5.38 34.38 -7.09
C PHE A 4 5.73 33.64 -8.38
N ARG A 5 6.70 32.71 -8.32
CA ARG A 5 6.95 31.71 -9.37
C ARG A 5 6.08 30.50 -9.05
N THR A 6 5.04 30.31 -9.86
CA THR A 6 4.19 29.13 -9.87
C THR A 6 5.06 27.92 -10.22
N VAL A 7 5.25 27.00 -9.26
CA VAL A 7 5.81 25.67 -9.51
C VAL A 7 4.66 24.82 -10.00
N ALA A 8 4.66 24.49 -11.29
CA ALA A 8 3.74 23.54 -11.87
C ALA A 8 4.18 22.13 -11.48
N TRP A 9 3.40 21.49 -10.61
CA TRP A 9 3.51 20.06 -10.33
C TRP A 9 2.93 19.30 -11.53
N ILE A 10 3.80 18.64 -12.28
CA ILE A 10 3.40 17.67 -13.30
C ILE A 10 3.05 16.38 -12.55
N VAL A 11 1.77 16.17 -12.26
CA VAL A 11 1.24 14.87 -11.87
C VAL A 11 0.99 14.10 -13.17
N GLY A 12 1.88 13.16 -13.48
CA GLY A 12 1.72 12.22 -14.57
C GLY A 12 0.57 11.27 -14.27
N MET A 13 -0.62 11.60 -14.77
CA MET A 13 -1.81 10.75 -14.71
C MET A 13 -1.65 9.60 -15.71
N TRP A 14 -1.09 8.47 -15.25
CA TRP A 14 -1.18 7.21 -15.99
C TRP A 14 -2.59 6.65 -15.84
N ALA A 15 -3.52 7.14 -16.66
CA ALA A 15 -4.82 6.50 -16.85
C ALA A 15 -4.61 5.22 -17.68
N ILE A 16 -4.40 4.08 -17.01
CA ILE A 16 -4.54 2.78 -17.67
C ILE A 16 -6.05 2.60 -17.92
N PHE A 17 -6.48 2.81 -19.18
CA PHE A 17 -7.80 2.44 -19.65
C PHE A 17 -7.91 0.91 -19.64
N LEU A 18 -8.41 0.33 -18.54
CA LEU A 18 -8.84 -1.05 -18.50
C LEU A 18 -10.30 -1.12 -19.01
N PRO A 19 -10.61 -1.92 -20.05
CA PRO A 19 -11.99 -2.11 -20.48
C PRO A 19 -12.83 -2.76 -19.37
N PRO A 20 -14.16 -2.56 -19.35
CA PRO A 20 -15.01 -3.02 -18.27
C PRO A 20 -15.09 -4.56 -18.29
N LEU A 21 -14.43 -5.20 -17.34
CA LEU A 21 -14.63 -6.61 -17.03
C LEU A 21 -15.92 -6.75 -16.21
N THR A 22 -17.05 -6.90 -16.89
CA THR A 22 -18.28 -7.36 -16.27
C THR A 22 -18.11 -8.84 -15.93
N LYS A 23 -17.82 -9.18 -14.67
CA LYS A 23 -18.08 -10.51 -14.13
C LYS A 23 -19.40 -10.47 -13.36
N ASP A 24 -20.35 -11.30 -13.81
CA ASP A 24 -21.60 -11.60 -13.12
C ASP A 24 -21.32 -11.98 -11.65
N VAL A 25 -22.09 -11.41 -10.74
CA VAL A 25 -22.09 -11.74 -9.31
C VAL A 25 -22.91 -13.02 -9.14
N GLY A 26 -22.30 -14.17 -9.38
CA GLY A 26 -22.89 -15.49 -9.20
C GLY A 26 -22.00 -16.37 -8.33
N ASP A 27 -22.53 -16.73 -7.16
CA ASP A 27 -22.17 -17.88 -6.31
C ASP A 27 -20.68 -18.03 -5.93
N LEU A 28 -20.34 -17.68 -4.67
CA LEU A 28 -18.99 -17.82 -4.07
C LEU A 28 -18.63 -19.31 -3.85
N ARG A 29 -18.47 -20.07 -4.94
CA ARG A 29 -17.48 -21.14 -4.96
C ARG A 29 -16.12 -20.45 -4.99
N ALA A 30 -15.15 -20.93 -4.21
CA ALA A 30 -13.77 -20.44 -4.31
C ALA A 30 -13.39 -20.43 -5.80
N ALA A 31 -13.13 -19.25 -6.34
CA ALA A 31 -12.95 -19.09 -7.77
C ALA A 31 -11.73 -19.93 -8.18
N ASP A 32 -11.89 -20.75 -9.21
CA ASP A 32 -10.80 -21.50 -9.81
C ASP A 32 -9.90 -20.52 -10.57
N GLU A 33 -8.96 -19.94 -9.84
CA GLU A 33 -8.04 -18.91 -10.32
C GLU A 33 -6.80 -19.55 -10.94
N LEU A 34 -6.18 -18.85 -11.90
CA LEU A 34 -4.88 -19.23 -12.42
C LEU A 34 -3.81 -18.77 -11.44
N LEU A 35 -3.21 -19.70 -10.72
CA LEU A 35 -2.08 -19.48 -9.84
C LEU A 35 -0.79 -19.78 -10.58
N THR A 36 0.25 -19.00 -10.28
CA THR A 36 1.55 -19.16 -10.91
C THR A 36 2.66 -19.06 -9.87
N ASP A 37 3.64 -19.93 -10.03
CA ASP A 37 4.92 -19.92 -9.34
C ASP A 37 6.00 -19.60 -10.38
N VAL A 38 6.54 -18.38 -10.33
CA VAL A 38 7.55 -17.89 -11.29
C VAL A 38 8.89 -17.69 -10.61
N ARG A 39 9.96 -18.11 -11.29
CA ARG A 39 11.33 -17.72 -10.95
C ARG A 39 11.80 -16.70 -11.96
N ILE A 40 12.29 -15.58 -11.45
CA ILE A 40 12.78 -14.48 -12.26
C ILE A 40 14.23 -14.18 -11.93
N GLN A 41 14.97 -13.66 -12.91
CA GLN A 41 16.28 -13.07 -12.73
C GLN A 41 16.11 -11.57 -12.46
N THR A 42 16.55 -11.09 -11.30
CA THR A 42 16.65 -9.66 -10.99
C THR A 42 18.13 -9.23 -10.96
N THR A 43 18.37 -7.93 -10.82
CA THR A 43 19.70 -7.37 -10.57
C THR A 43 20.34 -7.88 -9.29
N ASP A 44 19.52 -8.26 -8.31
CA ASP A 44 19.93 -8.72 -6.98
C ASP A 44 20.02 -10.26 -6.88
N GLY A 45 19.73 -10.97 -7.98
CA GLY A 45 19.79 -12.42 -8.07
C GLY A 45 18.48 -13.07 -8.52
N GLU A 46 18.40 -14.38 -8.37
CA GLU A 46 17.16 -15.10 -8.65
C GLU A 46 16.11 -14.83 -7.55
N ARG A 47 14.86 -14.59 -7.95
CA ARG A 47 13.74 -14.42 -7.03
C ARG A 47 12.57 -15.31 -7.45
N GLN A 48 11.91 -15.90 -6.46
CA GLN A 48 10.64 -16.59 -6.66
C GLN A 48 9.49 -15.64 -6.32
N ILE A 49 8.46 -15.64 -7.17
CA ILE A 49 7.19 -14.94 -6.94
C ILE A 49 6.08 -15.98 -7.10
N ALA A 50 5.15 -15.99 -6.15
CA ALA A 50 3.98 -16.84 -6.18
C ALA A 50 2.74 -15.96 -6.06
N GLY A 51 1.71 -16.23 -6.85
CA GLY A 51 0.52 -15.40 -6.84
C GLY A 51 -0.55 -15.84 -7.82
N ARG A 52 -1.64 -15.08 -7.89
CA ARG A 52 -2.65 -15.23 -8.94
C ARG A 52 -2.30 -14.38 -10.16
N VAL A 53 -2.51 -14.93 -11.35
CA VAL A 53 -2.39 -14.18 -12.60
C VAL A 53 -3.60 -13.28 -12.74
N VAL A 54 -3.37 -11.97 -12.70
CA VAL A 54 -4.41 -10.94 -12.85
C VAL A 54 -4.59 -10.55 -14.32
N ALA A 55 -3.49 -10.49 -15.07
CA ALA A 55 -3.51 -10.24 -16.50
C ALA A 55 -2.31 -10.85 -17.21
N GLU A 56 -2.46 -11.14 -18.50
CA GLU A 56 -1.40 -11.59 -19.39
C GLU A 56 -1.44 -10.75 -20.68
N GLY A 57 -0.30 -10.16 -21.03
CA GLY A 57 -0.11 -9.37 -22.24
C GLY A 57 0.13 -10.24 -23.47
N ALA A 58 -0.11 -9.67 -24.67
CA ALA A 58 0.03 -10.41 -25.92
C ALA A 58 1.47 -10.83 -26.23
N ALA A 59 2.48 -10.15 -25.67
CA ALA A 59 3.89 -10.52 -25.80
C ALA A 59 4.37 -11.43 -24.65
N GLY A 60 3.45 -11.88 -23.78
CA GLY A 60 3.73 -12.77 -22.65
C GLY A 60 4.19 -12.03 -21.39
N GLU A 61 3.92 -10.72 -21.27
CA GLU A 61 4.03 -10.02 -19.99
C GLU A 61 2.99 -10.54 -19.01
N LEU A 62 3.36 -10.65 -17.74
CA LEU A 62 2.45 -11.12 -16.69
C LEU A 62 2.25 -10.06 -15.64
N LEU A 63 1.01 -9.91 -15.20
CA LEU A 63 0.67 -9.18 -14.00
C LEU A 63 0.21 -10.19 -12.96
N VAL A 64 1.02 -10.37 -11.92
CA VAL A 64 0.76 -11.33 -10.84
C VAL A 64 0.46 -10.55 -9.57
N GLU A 65 -0.63 -10.90 -8.88
CA GLU A 65 -0.88 -10.41 -7.52
C GLU A 65 -0.35 -11.44 -6.51
N ASP A 66 0.57 -11.00 -5.64
CA ASP A 66 1.06 -11.85 -4.54
C ASP A 66 0.06 -11.95 -3.38
N SER A 67 0.34 -12.83 -2.41
CA SER A 67 -0.62 -13.13 -1.33
C SER A 67 -0.94 -11.91 -0.44
N ILE A 68 -0.06 -10.92 -0.36
CA ILE A 68 -0.26 -9.69 0.41
C ILE A 68 -0.81 -8.54 -0.45
N GLY A 69 -0.97 -8.76 -1.75
CA GLY A 69 -1.66 -7.84 -2.64
C GLY A 69 -0.83 -7.02 -3.58
N ARG A 70 0.46 -7.31 -3.68
CA ARG A 70 1.35 -6.53 -4.55
C ARG A 70 1.20 -6.99 -5.97
N MET A 71 1.16 -6.02 -6.85
CA MET A 71 1.11 -6.20 -8.28
C MET A 71 2.54 -6.30 -8.82
N ARG A 72 2.91 -7.48 -9.30
CA ARG A 72 4.21 -7.78 -9.89
C ARG A 72 4.04 -7.87 -11.40
N GLN A 73 4.54 -6.85 -12.10
CA GLN A 73 4.67 -6.88 -13.54
C GLN A 73 5.96 -7.62 -13.88
N LEU A 74 5.84 -8.70 -14.65
CA LEU A 74 6.95 -9.55 -15.07
C LEU A 74 7.06 -9.49 -16.59
N VAL A 75 8.25 -9.19 -17.09
CA VAL A 75 8.51 -9.27 -18.53
C VAL A 75 9.11 -10.64 -18.86
N LYS A 76 8.79 -11.13 -20.07
CA LYS A 76 9.21 -12.47 -20.51
C LYS A 76 10.73 -12.68 -20.47
N SER A 77 11.51 -11.63 -20.69
CA SER A 77 12.99 -11.71 -20.65
C SER A 77 13.57 -11.95 -19.26
N GLU A 78 12.83 -11.65 -18.19
CA GLU A 78 13.25 -11.87 -16.81
C GLU A 78 12.87 -13.28 -16.30
N LEU A 79 11.97 -13.97 -17.01
CA LEU A 79 11.38 -15.22 -16.56
C LEU A 79 12.31 -16.41 -16.82
N LEU A 80 12.77 -17.05 -15.74
CA LEU A 80 13.58 -18.27 -15.78
C LEU A 80 12.72 -19.53 -15.85
N SER A 81 11.62 -19.56 -15.08
CA SER A 81 10.63 -20.63 -15.15
C SER A 81 9.27 -20.13 -14.67
N ARG A 82 8.20 -20.78 -15.15
CA ARG A 82 6.81 -20.57 -14.74
C ARG A 82 6.14 -21.92 -14.58
N ASP A 83 5.51 -22.14 -13.44
CA ASP A 83 4.65 -23.29 -13.16
C ASP A 83 3.25 -22.79 -12.86
N ASP A 84 2.30 -23.20 -13.69
CA ASP A 84 0.92 -22.72 -13.64
C ASP A 84 0.01 -23.83 -13.15
N ARG A 85 -0.89 -23.46 -12.25
CA ARG A 85 -1.91 -24.37 -11.71
C ARG A 85 -3.22 -23.64 -11.52
N ARG A 86 -4.30 -24.39 -11.67
CA ARG A 86 -5.64 -23.96 -11.31
C ARG A 86 -5.94 -24.35 -9.87
N GLY A 87 -6.51 -23.43 -9.11
CA GLY A 87 -6.85 -23.70 -7.72
C GLY A 87 -7.48 -22.52 -6.99
N GLU A 88 -7.73 -22.74 -5.72
CA GLU A 88 -8.32 -21.72 -4.85
C GLU A 88 -7.27 -20.67 -4.50
N TRP A 89 -7.58 -19.41 -4.82
CA TRP A 89 -6.79 -18.27 -4.36
C TRP A 89 -7.23 -17.84 -2.96
N ALA A 90 -6.28 -17.74 -2.05
CA ALA A 90 -6.50 -17.13 -0.74
C ALA A 90 -5.41 -16.09 -0.47
N PRO A 91 -5.78 -14.83 -0.16
CA PRO A 91 -4.81 -13.85 0.30
C PRO A 91 -4.21 -14.27 1.65
N ALA A 92 -3.06 -13.69 1.97
CA ALA A 92 -2.43 -13.83 3.27
C ALA A 92 -3.39 -13.36 4.38
N ASP A 93 -3.44 -14.12 5.48
CA ASP A 93 -4.11 -13.67 6.69
C ASP A 93 -3.31 -12.53 7.38
N SER A 94 -3.87 -11.97 8.45
CA SER A 94 -3.21 -10.85 9.15
C SER A 94 -1.89 -11.26 9.81
N ALA A 95 -1.74 -12.51 10.26
CA ALA A 95 -0.50 -12.98 10.87
C ALA A 95 0.61 -13.12 9.80
N GLU A 96 0.26 -13.61 8.62
CA GLU A 96 1.18 -13.72 7.50
C GLU A 96 1.60 -12.36 6.97
N LEU A 97 0.64 -11.44 6.82
CA LEU A 97 0.92 -10.06 6.43
C LEU A 97 1.84 -9.36 7.45
N ALA A 98 1.57 -9.51 8.75
CA ALA A 98 2.41 -8.98 9.83
C ALA A 98 3.85 -9.50 9.74
N ARG A 99 4.01 -10.82 9.53
CA ARG A 99 5.30 -11.49 9.43
C ARG A 99 6.10 -10.97 8.23
N GLN A 100 5.47 -10.85 7.06
CA GLN A 100 6.13 -10.34 5.86
C GLN A 100 6.54 -8.88 6.00
N LEU A 101 5.63 -8.00 6.47
CA LEU A 101 5.96 -6.59 6.65
C LEU A 101 7.09 -6.37 7.67
N THR A 102 7.04 -7.07 8.80
CA THR A 102 8.07 -6.93 9.83
C THR A 102 9.43 -7.43 9.35
N ALA A 103 9.46 -8.52 8.56
CA ALA A 103 10.69 -9.03 7.96
C ALA A 103 11.30 -8.03 6.96
N GLU A 104 10.49 -7.30 6.21
CA GLU A 104 10.94 -6.31 5.23
C GLU A 104 11.34 -4.97 5.83
N ALA A 105 10.65 -4.55 6.89
CA ALA A 105 10.87 -3.28 7.58
C ALA A 105 12.05 -3.35 8.55
N GLY A 106 12.20 -4.46 9.28
CA GLY A 106 13.28 -4.70 10.23
C GLY A 106 12.79 -4.91 11.67
N ALA A 107 13.70 -5.41 12.52
CA ALA A 107 13.38 -5.88 13.87
C ALA A 107 12.87 -4.80 14.86
N GLU A 108 13.04 -3.52 14.54
CA GLU A 108 12.54 -2.42 15.38
C GLU A 108 11.05 -2.10 15.15
N PHE A 109 10.43 -2.70 14.14
CA PHE A 109 9.04 -2.46 13.81
C PHE A 109 8.13 -3.42 14.58
N GLY A 110 7.07 -2.88 15.17
CA GLY A 110 5.99 -3.64 15.79
C GLY A 110 4.70 -3.51 14.98
N VAL A 111 3.83 -4.51 15.07
CA VAL A 111 2.54 -4.52 14.38
C VAL A 111 1.40 -4.14 15.33
N HIS A 112 0.48 -3.32 14.82
CA HIS A 112 -0.79 -2.96 15.43
C HIS A 112 -1.89 -3.09 14.39
N GLU A 113 -2.93 -3.85 14.71
CA GLU A 113 -4.06 -4.07 13.81
C GLU A 113 -5.23 -3.17 14.18
N THR A 114 -5.92 -2.69 13.15
CA THR A 114 -7.24 -2.06 13.25
C THR A 114 -8.28 -2.94 12.55
N GLU A 115 -9.48 -2.43 12.28
CA GLU A 115 -10.49 -3.20 11.54
C GLU A 115 -10.05 -3.40 10.07
N HIS A 116 -9.57 -2.33 9.43
CA HIS A 116 -9.27 -2.30 7.99
C HIS A 116 -7.77 -2.13 7.66
N TYR A 117 -6.89 -1.98 8.65
CA TYR A 117 -5.46 -1.73 8.44
C TYR A 117 -4.57 -2.61 9.31
N LEU A 118 -3.39 -2.94 8.77
CA LEU A 118 -2.30 -3.56 9.51
C LEU A 118 -1.13 -2.58 9.55
N VAL A 119 -0.90 -1.98 10.72
CA VAL A 119 0.07 -0.91 10.91
C VAL A 119 1.36 -1.50 11.48
N CYS A 120 2.41 -1.53 10.67
CA CYS A 120 3.76 -1.93 11.06
C CYS A 120 4.59 -0.65 11.28
N SER A 121 5.13 -0.46 12.49
CA SER A 121 5.63 0.84 12.93
C SER A 121 6.80 0.72 13.89
N ASN A 122 7.82 1.56 13.71
CA ASN A 122 8.85 1.82 14.72
C ASN A 122 8.57 3.16 15.47
N CYS A 123 7.38 3.74 15.36
CA CYS A 123 7.05 5.04 15.97
C CYS A 123 6.67 4.94 17.45
N GLY A 124 6.47 6.11 18.10
CA GLY A 124 5.86 6.16 19.43
C GLY A 124 4.44 5.58 19.48
N THR A 125 4.06 5.00 20.63
CA THR A 125 2.76 4.33 20.79
C THR A 125 1.56 5.27 20.67
N GLY A 126 1.72 6.57 20.94
CA GLY A 126 0.66 7.53 20.67
C GLY A 126 0.45 7.75 19.18
N TYR A 127 1.53 7.71 18.40
CA TYR A 127 1.51 8.08 16.98
C TYR A 127 0.88 6.99 16.11
N HIS A 128 1.30 5.73 16.22
CA HIS A 128 0.70 4.66 15.43
C HIS A 128 -0.80 4.45 15.76
N GLN A 129 -1.22 4.68 17.01
CA GLN A 129 -2.63 4.68 17.40
C GLN A 129 -3.41 5.86 16.80
N PHE A 130 -2.78 7.05 16.74
CA PHE A 130 -3.37 8.21 16.11
C PHE A 130 -3.60 7.97 14.61
N ILE A 131 -2.59 7.45 13.90
CA ILE A 131 -2.69 7.13 12.48
C ILE A 131 -3.73 6.04 12.23
N GLY A 132 -3.72 4.94 12.99
CA GLY A 132 -4.74 3.89 12.86
C GLY A 132 -6.16 4.45 12.99
N LYS A 133 -6.42 5.30 14.00
CA LYS A 133 -7.73 5.95 14.17
C LYS A 133 -8.07 6.93 13.04
N LEU A 134 -7.07 7.66 12.54
CA LEU A 134 -7.26 8.58 11.42
C LEU A 134 -7.69 7.82 10.16
N LEU A 135 -6.98 6.74 9.82
CA LEU A 135 -7.27 5.91 8.66
C LEU A 135 -8.65 5.25 8.74
N GLU A 136 -9.05 4.75 9.91
CA GLU A 136 -10.42 4.23 10.12
C GLU A 136 -11.51 5.30 9.97
N THR A 137 -11.20 6.53 10.41
CA THR A 137 -12.11 7.66 10.22
C THR A 137 -12.27 7.98 8.73
N VAL A 138 -11.17 8.04 7.97
CA VAL A 138 -11.21 8.28 6.52
C VAL A 138 -11.96 7.16 5.81
N TYR A 139 -11.69 5.89 6.15
CA TYR A 139 -12.38 4.73 5.59
C TYR A 139 -13.89 4.83 5.76
N SER A 140 -14.36 5.02 7.00
CA SER A 140 -15.80 5.12 7.29
C SER A 140 -16.46 6.29 6.56
N GLN A 141 -15.77 7.44 6.47
CA GLN A 141 -16.25 8.62 5.74
C GLN A 141 -16.33 8.38 4.22
N TYR A 142 -15.34 7.71 3.66
CA TYR A 142 -15.30 7.36 2.24
C TYR A 142 -16.48 6.48 1.84
N PHE A 143 -16.71 5.37 2.56
CA PHE A 143 -17.84 4.49 2.27
C PHE A 143 -19.20 5.16 2.54
N SER A 144 -19.30 5.95 3.61
CA SER A 144 -20.52 6.73 3.88
C SER A 144 -20.83 7.74 2.77
N PHE A 145 -19.81 8.29 2.10
CA PHE A 145 -20.00 9.22 0.99
C PHE A 145 -20.60 8.52 -0.23
N TRP A 146 -20.04 7.36 -0.61
CA TRP A 146 -20.55 6.59 -1.76
C TRP A 146 -21.93 6.00 -1.52
N GLU A 147 -22.21 5.54 -0.29
CA GLU A 147 -23.53 5.08 0.11
C GLU A 147 -24.60 6.17 -0.07
N LYS A 148 -24.30 7.42 0.32
CA LYS A 148 -25.20 8.57 0.12
C LYS A 148 -25.45 8.87 -1.36
N LEU A 149 -24.47 8.61 -2.22
CA LEU A 149 -24.60 8.73 -3.67
C LEU A 149 -25.27 7.50 -4.31
N GLN A 150 -25.65 6.50 -3.51
CA GLN A 150 -26.23 5.23 -3.96
C GLN A 150 -25.33 4.50 -4.96
N VAL A 151 -24.01 4.69 -4.84
CA VAL A 151 -23.00 3.98 -5.62
C VAL A 151 -22.49 2.82 -4.78
N SER A 152 -22.64 1.59 -5.30
CA SER A 152 -22.08 0.41 -4.66
C SER A 152 -20.57 0.38 -4.89
N VAL A 153 -19.81 0.46 -3.80
CA VAL A 153 -18.34 0.33 -3.81
C VAL A 153 -17.99 -0.93 -3.03
N LYS A 154 -17.14 -1.78 -3.63
CA LYS A 154 -16.67 -3.00 -2.98
C LYS A 154 -15.62 -2.64 -1.92
N ALA A 155 -15.87 -3.03 -0.69
CA ALA A 155 -14.88 -2.92 0.39
C ALA A 155 -13.68 -3.86 0.14
N PRO A 156 -12.46 -3.47 0.55
CA PRO A 156 -11.31 -4.38 0.56
C PRO A 156 -11.61 -5.62 1.40
N GLU A 157 -11.24 -6.80 0.90
CA GLU A 157 -11.41 -8.08 1.61
C GLU A 157 -10.33 -8.31 2.68
N ARG A 158 -9.27 -7.51 2.65
CA ARG A 158 -8.11 -7.63 3.54
C ARG A 158 -7.76 -6.29 4.16
N ARG A 159 -7.05 -6.35 5.28
CA ARG A 159 -6.42 -5.19 5.88
C ARG A 159 -5.36 -4.61 4.94
N LEU A 160 -5.39 -3.30 4.75
CA LEU A 160 -4.37 -2.61 3.98
C LEU A 160 -3.09 -2.47 4.84
N PRO A 161 -1.91 -2.85 4.33
CA PRO A 161 -0.66 -2.68 5.06
C PRO A 161 -0.24 -1.21 5.10
N VAL A 162 0.24 -0.78 6.25
CA VAL A 162 0.74 0.57 6.51
C VAL A 162 2.09 0.48 7.20
N LEU A 163 3.12 1.11 6.65
CA LEU A 163 4.42 1.27 7.29
C LEU A 163 4.59 2.69 7.81
N LEU A 164 4.86 2.80 9.11
CA LEU A 164 5.14 4.08 9.77
C LEU A 164 6.61 4.13 10.19
N PHE A 165 7.30 5.18 9.75
CA PHE A 165 8.72 5.38 9.99
C PHE A 165 8.94 6.49 11.01
N GLN A 166 9.82 6.26 11.96
CA GLN A 166 10.16 7.26 12.98
C GLN A 166 10.90 8.46 12.38
N SER A 167 11.68 8.23 11.32
CA SER A 167 12.51 9.26 10.71
C SER A 167 12.29 9.37 9.20
N ASP A 168 12.48 10.59 8.69
CA ASP A 168 12.47 10.86 7.25
C ASP A 168 13.50 9.98 6.52
N SER A 169 14.69 9.78 7.09
CA SER A 169 15.74 8.96 6.48
C SER A 169 15.34 7.49 6.29
N GLU A 170 14.66 6.88 7.26
CA GLU A 170 14.20 5.50 7.15
C GLU A 170 13.11 5.37 6.08
N PHE A 171 12.16 6.31 6.06
CA PHE A 171 11.13 6.39 5.03
C PHE A 171 11.76 6.51 3.64
N GLN A 172 12.69 7.45 3.44
CA GLN A 172 13.34 7.67 2.14
C GLN A 172 14.13 6.45 1.70
N ALA A 173 14.88 5.81 2.61
CA ALA A 173 15.65 4.61 2.30
C ALA A 173 14.73 3.44 1.89
N PHE A 174 13.62 3.24 2.60
CA PHE A 174 12.65 2.20 2.26
C PHE A 174 11.95 2.51 0.94
N ALA A 175 11.46 3.73 0.76
CA ALA A 175 10.73 4.17 -0.43
C ALA A 175 11.61 4.09 -1.69
N ALA A 176 12.86 4.58 -1.63
CA ALA A 176 13.80 4.50 -2.75
C ALA A 176 14.22 3.06 -3.07
N ARG A 177 14.23 2.16 -2.08
CA ARG A 177 14.50 0.73 -2.32
C ARG A 177 13.38 0.07 -3.11
N ILE A 178 12.12 0.39 -2.80
CA ILE A 178 10.99 -0.21 -3.52
C ILE A 178 10.69 0.54 -4.82
N HIS A 179 10.83 1.86 -4.88
CA HIS A 179 10.57 2.70 -6.07
C HIS A 179 11.82 3.53 -6.42
N PRO A 180 12.90 2.90 -6.92
CA PRO A 180 14.15 3.59 -7.24
C PRO A 180 14.02 4.67 -8.32
N GLU A 181 12.94 4.62 -9.12
CA GLU A 181 12.61 5.59 -10.16
C GLU A 181 11.93 6.86 -9.66
N THR A 182 11.53 6.90 -8.38
CA THR A 182 10.74 8.01 -7.80
C THR A 182 11.54 8.75 -6.74
N ASP A 183 11.51 10.09 -6.78
CA ASP A 183 12.03 10.95 -5.71
C ASP A 183 10.93 11.23 -4.68
N PHE A 184 11.20 10.92 -3.42
CA PHE A 184 10.27 11.11 -2.31
C PHE A 184 10.65 12.30 -1.41
N ALA A 185 11.62 13.12 -1.80
CA ALA A 185 12.06 14.25 -0.98
C ALA A 185 10.91 15.17 -0.55
N GLY A 186 10.76 15.34 0.77
CA GLY A 186 9.73 16.21 1.36
C GLY A 186 8.30 15.64 1.35
N VAL A 187 8.12 14.39 0.95
CA VAL A 187 6.81 13.70 0.95
C VAL A 187 6.57 13.06 2.32
N PRO A 188 5.54 13.48 3.08
CA PRO A 188 5.27 12.95 4.42
C PRO A 188 4.54 11.60 4.43
N GLY A 189 3.97 11.21 3.31
CA GLY A 189 3.31 9.92 3.13
C GLY A 189 3.05 9.63 1.66
N PHE A 190 2.94 8.36 1.31
CA PHE A 190 2.79 7.89 -0.06
C PHE A 190 2.04 6.57 -0.08
N TYR A 191 1.03 6.46 -0.94
CA TYR A 191 0.43 5.17 -1.28
C TYR A 191 1.05 4.56 -2.55
N SER A 192 1.64 3.36 -2.40
CA SER A 192 2.10 2.55 -3.52
C SER A 192 0.98 1.68 -4.06
N VAL A 193 0.41 2.04 -5.21
CA VAL A 193 -0.55 1.17 -5.93
C VAL A 193 0.09 -0.18 -6.29
N ARG A 194 1.35 -0.16 -6.72
CA ARG A 194 2.08 -1.37 -7.13
C ARG A 194 2.31 -2.33 -5.97
N ASP A 195 2.61 -1.81 -4.79
CA ASP A 195 2.88 -2.63 -3.60
C ASP A 195 1.69 -2.70 -2.63
N ASN A 196 0.53 -2.13 -3.01
CA ASN A 196 -0.69 -2.02 -2.21
C ASN A 196 -0.38 -1.65 -0.75
N LEU A 197 0.43 -0.60 -0.57
CA LEU A 197 1.12 -0.28 0.69
C LEU A 197 1.17 1.22 0.94
N VAL A 198 0.74 1.64 2.13
CA VAL A 198 0.86 3.03 2.59
C VAL A 198 2.16 3.20 3.36
N LEU A 199 2.95 4.21 3.02
CA LEU A 199 4.15 4.63 3.75
C LEU A 199 3.89 5.99 4.39
N VAL A 200 4.25 6.19 5.67
CA VAL A 200 4.09 7.48 6.36
C VAL A 200 5.26 7.73 7.30
N VAL A 201 5.75 8.97 7.37
CA VAL A 201 6.72 9.38 8.39
C VAL A 201 6.01 9.94 9.63
N ASP A 202 6.58 9.69 10.82
CA ASP A 202 6.13 10.30 12.06
C ASP A 202 6.31 11.82 12.04
N LEU A 203 5.21 12.51 11.72
CA LEU A 203 5.12 13.97 11.69
C LEU A 203 5.48 14.64 13.02
N THR A 204 5.36 13.92 14.15
CA THR A 204 5.71 14.44 15.48
C THR A 204 7.21 14.38 15.74
N ARG A 205 7.92 13.46 15.06
CA ARG A 205 9.32 13.13 15.31
C ARG A 205 9.61 12.87 16.79
N ASP A 206 8.66 12.23 17.50
CA ASP A 206 8.68 12.13 18.96
C ASP A 206 8.12 10.82 19.49
N ARG A 207 9.03 9.87 19.73
CA ARG A 207 8.74 8.56 20.32
C ARG A 207 8.21 8.62 21.75
N THR A 208 8.32 9.76 22.44
CA THR A 208 7.91 9.86 23.85
C THR A 208 6.41 9.97 24.01
N LEU A 209 5.68 10.34 22.95
CA LEU A 209 4.23 10.48 22.97
C LEU A 209 3.58 9.11 23.08
N ARG A 210 2.83 8.90 24.17
CA ARG A 210 2.21 7.62 24.47
C ARG A 210 0.72 7.54 24.14
N ASP A 211 0.07 8.68 23.95
CA ASP A 211 -1.37 8.77 23.74
C ASP A 211 -1.74 9.67 22.55
N VAL A 212 -2.95 9.42 22.02
CA VAL A 212 -3.49 10.11 20.84
C VAL A 212 -3.75 11.60 21.08
N ALA A 213 -4.09 12.02 22.31
CA ALA A 213 -4.40 13.42 22.59
C ALA A 213 -3.12 14.27 22.55
N SER A 214 -2.02 13.76 23.11
CA SER A 214 -0.71 14.39 23.05
C SER A 214 -0.20 14.52 21.60
N VAL A 215 -0.40 13.49 20.76
CA VAL A 215 -0.08 13.55 19.33
C VAL A 215 -0.92 14.61 18.62
N ARG A 216 -2.25 14.60 18.81
CA ARG A 216 -3.15 15.60 18.23
C ARG A 216 -2.76 17.03 18.60
N LYS A 217 -2.43 17.26 19.87
CA LYS A 217 -1.97 18.56 20.35
C LYS A 217 -0.70 19.01 19.62
N LYS A 218 0.27 18.11 19.43
CA LYS A 218 1.53 18.42 18.75
C LYS A 218 1.37 18.64 17.24
N LEU A 219 0.40 17.98 16.61
CA LEU A 219 0.10 18.12 15.19
C LEU A 219 -0.89 19.25 14.88
N ALA A 220 -1.42 19.95 15.88
CA ALA A 220 -2.39 21.02 15.71
C ALA A 220 -1.88 22.14 14.78
N ASP A 221 -0.57 22.44 14.83
CA ASP A 221 0.06 23.47 14.01
C ASP A 221 0.57 22.92 12.65
N GLN A 222 0.31 21.65 12.33
CA GLN A 222 0.75 21.00 11.09
C GLN A 222 -0.42 20.41 10.26
N PRO A 223 -1.54 21.13 10.06
CA PRO A 223 -2.75 20.56 9.44
C PRO A 223 -2.54 20.11 7.99
N LEU A 224 -1.67 20.79 7.23
CA LEU A 224 -1.41 20.43 5.83
C LEU A 224 -0.71 19.08 5.70
N GLN A 225 0.23 18.76 6.60
CA GLN A 225 0.91 17.46 6.57
C GLN A 225 -0.04 16.33 6.95
N VAL A 226 -0.94 16.55 7.90
CA VAL A 226 -1.99 15.60 8.24
C VAL A 226 -2.96 15.42 7.06
N ALA A 227 -3.31 16.49 6.36
CA ALA A 227 -4.14 16.43 5.17
C ALA A 227 -3.50 15.60 4.03
N THR A 228 -2.17 15.61 3.90
CA THR A 228 -1.48 14.71 2.96
C THR A 228 -1.71 13.25 3.33
N ILE A 229 -1.62 12.87 4.61
CA ILE A 229 -1.91 11.48 5.03
C ILE A 229 -3.35 11.09 4.68
N VAL A 230 -4.31 12.01 4.88
CA VAL A 230 -5.70 11.78 4.48
C VAL A 230 -5.84 11.63 2.96
N HIS A 231 -5.11 12.43 2.18
CA HIS A 231 -5.08 12.31 0.72
C HIS A 231 -4.57 10.92 0.29
N GLU A 232 -3.46 10.46 0.86
CA GLU A 232 -2.91 9.13 0.56
C GLU A 232 -3.85 7.99 0.97
N ALA A 233 -4.65 8.16 2.03
CA ALA A 233 -5.61 7.15 2.47
C ALA A 233 -6.85 7.02 1.56
N VAL A 234 -7.07 8.00 0.67
CA VAL A 234 -8.17 7.97 -0.31
C VAL A 234 -7.75 7.30 -1.61
N HIS A 235 -6.45 7.30 -1.95
CA HIS A 235 -5.91 6.54 -3.08
C HIS A 235 -5.98 5.03 -2.82
#